data_AF-A0A0M9APQ9-F1
#
_entry.id   AF-A0A0M9APQ9-F1
#
_cell.length_a   1.000
_cell.length_b   1.000
_cell.length_c   1.000
_cell.angle_alpha   90.00
_cell.angle_beta   90.00
_cell.angle_gamma   90.00
#
_symmetry.space_group_name_H-M   'P 1'
#
loop_
_entity.id
_entity.type
_entity.pdbx_description
1 polymer ?
#
loop_
_entity_poly.entity_id
_entity_poly.type
_entity_poly.pdbx_seq_one_letter_code
_entity_poly.pdbx_strand_id
1 'polypeptide(L)'
;MTRRLLLGCSAVGNALVEHARDGRGGRDDLVAITDDTGWVSTLRDRNVATVEADPTDPGTYPDSAGVVLIASDDAERNVAAARAARERYPEALIVAHLGAAPTDEQRAAVEAVADRVVDPVEAVADRVFAAVGLDDAPDPTAEFAAADGAEKPARLLAALRGLSGPLLVVAHDNPDPDAIASALGLARIAASIGVEADACYGGEIAHQENRAMVNLLDIRLRSFDEIDLDAYGGVALVDHSRSGINDSLPEGHPVDVVVDHHPPRGPVAGSFVDIRPGVGATSTLISEYLSRYGIAPERDLATALLYGIRIDTKDFTRATATDDFEAAAALLAHADESTLERVESPSVSPETLRVLAAAIENRDVRGSVAASCVGEIADRDALAQAAERLLDLEGVTVTFVYGYTEGVIYGSARARGADLDAGELLRDALDPVGSAGGHAAMAGAQVPLGILSEVSESESLADVVEAFVAGRFFEALDDAPTQPTGLPPEFPTD
;
A
#
# COMPACT_ATOMS: atom_id res chain seq x y z
N MET A 1 -9.22 41.49 17.54
CA MET A 1 -8.92 40.61 18.68
C MET A 1 -7.61 39.93 18.33
N THR A 2 -6.54 40.19 19.06
CA THR A 2 -5.26 39.54 18.76
C THR A 2 -5.37 38.08 19.13
N ARG A 3 -5.28 37.20 18.14
CA ARG A 3 -5.44 35.76 18.36
C ARG A 3 -4.12 35.09 18.69
N ARG A 4 -3.00 35.65 18.21
CA ARG A 4 -1.64 35.11 18.36
C ARG A 4 -0.65 36.20 18.78
N LEU A 5 0.16 35.91 19.77
CA LEU A 5 1.26 36.76 20.26
C LEU A 5 2.58 36.00 20.12
N LEU A 6 3.57 36.59 19.46
CA LEU A 6 4.94 36.09 19.40
C LEU A 6 5.81 36.92 20.36
N LEU A 7 6.42 36.27 21.34
CA LEU A 7 7.34 36.86 22.32
C LEU A 7 8.78 36.43 21.99
N GLY A 8 9.64 37.40 21.72
CA GLY A 8 10.97 37.19 21.16
C GLY A 8 10.91 36.79 19.70
N CYS A 9 12.06 36.48 19.10
CA CYS A 9 12.12 35.86 17.79
C CYS A 9 13.48 35.17 17.60
N SER A 10 13.47 34.14 16.77
CA SER A 10 14.62 33.36 16.33
C SER A 10 14.34 32.87 14.91
N ALA A 11 15.24 32.06 14.34
CA ALA A 11 14.96 31.39 13.08
C ALA A 11 13.65 30.57 13.12
N VAL A 12 13.35 29.94 14.26
CA VAL A 12 12.10 29.18 14.49
C VAL A 12 10.90 30.11 14.50
N GLY A 13 10.97 31.21 15.26
CA GLY A 13 9.91 32.23 15.30
C GLY A 13 9.62 32.83 13.93
N ASN A 14 10.65 33.09 13.13
CA ASN A 14 10.52 33.63 11.79
C ASN A 14 9.93 32.62 10.79
N ALA A 15 10.28 31.33 10.88
CA ALA A 15 9.68 30.29 10.05
C ALA A 15 8.18 30.11 10.35
N LEU A 16 7.78 30.21 11.62
CA LEU A 16 6.37 30.20 12.03
C LEU A 16 5.60 31.38 11.41
N VAL A 17 6.23 32.56 11.36
CA VAL A 17 5.66 33.76 10.71
C VAL A 17 5.48 33.56 9.22
N GLU A 18 6.43 32.94 8.52
CA GLU A 18 6.31 32.64 7.08
C GLU A 18 5.12 31.72 6.82
N HIS A 19 5.04 30.60 7.53
CA HIS A 19 4.00 29.61 7.29
C HIS A 19 2.59 30.10 7.66
N ALA A 20 2.48 30.92 8.71
CA ALA A 20 1.21 31.54 9.10
C ALA A 20 0.61 32.46 8.02
N ARG A 21 1.43 32.97 7.08
CA ARG A 21 0.99 33.84 5.98
C ARG A 21 0.44 33.07 4.78
N ASP A 22 0.92 31.85 4.56
CA ASP A 22 0.53 31.01 3.42
C ASP A 22 -0.78 30.25 3.68
N GLY A 23 -1.19 30.14 4.95
CA GLY A 23 -2.47 29.56 5.36
C GLY A 23 -3.68 30.49 5.17
N ARG A 24 -4.89 29.91 5.09
CA ARG A 24 -6.20 30.62 4.98
C ARG A 24 -6.57 31.49 6.20
N GLY A 25 -5.64 31.76 7.13
CA GLY A 25 -5.84 32.61 8.31
C GLY A 25 -5.39 34.05 8.02
N GLY A 26 -6.29 35.01 8.18
CA GLY A 26 -6.07 36.42 7.80
C GLY A 26 -4.82 37.06 8.44
N ARG A 27 -4.26 38.03 7.71
CA ARG A 27 -3.03 38.80 8.00
C ARG A 27 -3.03 39.59 9.33
N ASP A 28 -4.16 39.70 10.02
CA ASP A 28 -4.37 40.68 11.11
C ASP A 28 -4.34 40.07 12.53
N ASP A 29 -4.01 38.77 12.67
CA ASP A 29 -4.16 38.05 13.95
C ASP A 29 -2.86 37.84 14.74
N LEU A 30 -1.70 38.25 14.21
CA LEU A 30 -0.38 38.05 14.82
C LEU A 30 0.31 39.36 15.19
N VAL A 31 0.65 39.51 16.47
CA VAL A 31 1.51 40.59 16.98
C VAL A 31 2.81 39.98 17.49
N ALA A 32 3.95 40.58 17.17
CA ALA A 32 5.26 40.20 17.68
C ALA A 32 5.82 41.27 18.62
N ILE A 33 6.43 40.85 19.72
CA ILE A 33 7.15 41.70 20.67
C ILE A 33 8.57 41.19 20.75
N THR A 34 9.54 42.02 20.38
CA THR A 34 10.96 41.71 20.49
C THR A 34 11.77 43.00 20.55
N ASP A 35 12.85 43.02 21.32
CA ASP A 35 13.80 44.14 21.38
C ASP A 35 15.02 43.93 20.46
N ASP A 36 15.07 42.80 19.74
CA ASP A 36 16.08 42.55 18.72
C ASP A 36 15.75 43.36 17.46
N THR A 37 16.49 44.45 17.26
CA THR A 37 16.33 45.36 16.10
C THR A 37 16.42 44.66 14.74
N GLY A 38 17.21 43.58 14.63
CA GLY A 38 17.33 42.77 13.43
C GLY A 38 16.03 42.02 13.13
N TRP A 39 15.46 41.37 14.14
CA TRP A 39 14.15 40.72 14.01
C TRP A 39 13.02 41.72 13.81
N VAL A 40 13.06 42.87 14.48
CA VAL A 40 12.06 43.94 14.28
C VAL A 40 12.01 44.37 12.82
N SER A 41 13.17 44.66 12.21
CA SER A 41 13.24 45.04 10.79
C SER A 41 12.70 43.93 9.89
N THR A 42 13.15 42.69 10.11
CA THR A 42 12.72 41.51 9.33
C THR A 42 11.21 41.27 9.40
N LEU A 43 10.61 41.35 10.60
CA LEU A 43 9.18 41.13 10.81
C LEU A 43 8.33 42.26 10.21
N ARG A 44 8.78 43.52 10.32
CA ARG A 44 8.11 44.68 9.71
C ARG A 44 8.17 44.65 8.18
N ASP A 45 9.30 44.28 7.59
CA ASP A 45 9.44 44.07 6.14
C ASP A 45 8.50 42.97 5.65
N ARG A 46 8.17 42.03 6.55
CA ARG A 46 7.19 40.96 6.36
C ARG A 46 5.79 41.35 6.81
N ASN A 47 5.52 42.64 7.01
CA ASN A 47 4.21 43.18 7.32
C ASN A 47 3.53 42.53 8.54
N VAL A 48 4.31 42.13 9.54
CA VAL A 48 3.84 41.69 10.86
C VAL A 48 3.73 42.91 11.77
N ALA A 49 2.67 42.98 12.57
CA ALA A 49 2.56 44.00 13.60
C ALA A 49 3.62 43.75 14.68
N THR A 50 4.65 44.61 14.74
CA THR A 50 5.80 44.41 15.64
C THR A 50 5.98 45.57 16.60
N VAL A 51 5.94 45.26 17.89
CA VAL A 51 6.29 46.16 19.00
C VAL A 51 7.76 45.91 19.35
N GLU A 52 8.56 46.96 19.28
CA GLU A 52 9.97 46.93 19.66
C GLU A 52 10.08 47.17 21.16
N ALA A 53 10.06 46.09 21.95
CA ALA A 53 10.07 46.12 23.41
C ALA A 53 10.53 44.77 23.99
N ASP A 54 10.83 44.74 25.30
CA ASP A 54 11.27 43.51 25.95
C ASP A 54 10.13 42.47 26.00
N PRO A 55 10.27 41.30 25.36
CA PRO A 55 9.28 40.22 25.38
C PRO A 55 9.09 39.56 26.74
N THR A 56 9.83 39.97 27.78
CA THR A 56 9.60 39.52 29.16
C THR A 56 8.74 40.50 29.97
N ASP A 57 8.44 41.68 29.42
CA ASP A 57 7.63 42.71 30.10
C ASP A 57 6.14 42.62 29.70
N PRO A 58 5.27 42.10 30.57
CA PRO A 58 3.84 41.97 30.28
C PRO A 58 3.12 43.32 30.12
N GLY A 59 3.73 44.44 30.53
CA GLY A 59 3.18 45.78 30.32
C GLY A 59 3.09 46.19 28.84
N THR A 60 3.81 45.49 27.96
CA THR A 60 3.83 45.74 26.52
C THR A 60 2.89 44.82 25.75
N TYR A 61 2.31 43.83 26.42
CA TYR A 61 1.48 42.82 25.80
C TYR A 61 0.09 43.37 25.43
N PRO A 62 -0.56 42.86 24.38
CA PRO A 62 -1.93 43.25 24.04
C PRO A 62 -2.95 42.91 25.14
N ASP A 63 -4.16 43.46 25.06
CA ASP A 63 -5.21 43.20 26.06
C ASP A 63 -5.64 41.73 26.13
N SER A 64 -5.55 41.01 25.01
CA SER A 64 -5.87 39.59 24.92
C SER A 64 -4.99 38.86 23.92
N ALA A 65 -4.73 37.58 24.19
CA ALA A 65 -4.09 36.64 23.30
C ALA A 65 -4.76 35.27 23.48
N GLY A 66 -5.05 34.56 22.39
CA GLY A 66 -5.56 33.18 22.45
C GLY A 66 -4.45 32.13 22.39
N VAL A 67 -3.36 32.45 21.68
CA VAL A 67 -2.16 31.63 21.56
C VAL A 67 -0.94 32.53 21.79
N VAL A 68 0.00 32.09 22.63
CA VAL A 68 1.28 32.76 22.84
C VAL A 68 2.41 31.83 22.39
N LEU A 69 3.23 32.32 21.47
CA LEU A 69 4.41 31.64 20.95
C LEU A 69 5.64 32.32 21.54
N ILE A 70 6.51 31.56 22.17
CA ILE A 70 7.76 32.08 22.76
C ILE A 70 8.90 31.46 21.98
N ALA A 71 9.72 32.30 21.35
CA ALA A 71 10.70 31.84 20.37
C ALA A 71 11.98 32.69 20.34
N SER A 72 12.54 33.05 21.49
CA SER A 72 13.91 33.60 21.57
C SER A 72 14.94 32.48 21.46
N ASP A 73 16.15 32.76 20.98
CA ASP A 73 17.28 31.81 21.06
C ASP A 73 17.81 31.66 22.51
N ASP A 74 17.46 32.58 23.40
CA ASP A 74 17.89 32.60 24.80
C ASP A 74 16.90 31.85 25.71
N ALA A 75 17.37 30.78 26.36
CA ALA A 75 16.58 29.92 27.24
C ALA A 75 16.08 30.63 28.51
N GLU A 76 16.91 31.47 29.13
CA GLU A 76 16.54 32.23 30.33
C GLU A 76 15.42 33.23 29.99
N ARG A 77 15.55 33.88 28.84
CA ARG A 77 14.52 34.79 28.31
C ARG A 77 13.22 34.06 28.03
N ASN A 78 13.27 32.86 27.45
CA ASN A 78 12.07 32.07 27.19
C ASN A 78 11.36 31.67 28.49
N VAL A 79 12.10 31.30 29.55
CA VAL A 79 11.53 31.04 30.89
C VAL A 79 10.80 32.28 31.42
N ALA A 80 11.44 33.45 31.36
CA ALA A 80 10.86 34.70 31.84
C ALA A 80 9.60 35.10 31.05
N ALA A 81 9.68 35.06 29.71
CA ALA A 81 8.55 35.34 28.83
C ALA A 81 7.39 34.36 29.05
N ALA A 82 7.67 33.07 29.29
CA ALA A 82 6.65 32.05 29.54
C ALA A 82 5.90 32.28 30.86
N ARG A 83 6.62 32.64 31.91
CA ARG A 83 6.00 33.00 33.20
C ARG A 83 5.14 34.25 33.07
N ALA A 84 5.67 35.31 32.45
CA ALA A 84 4.93 36.55 32.22
C ALA A 84 3.67 36.33 31.35
N ALA A 85 3.79 35.51 30.31
CA ALA A 85 2.66 35.16 29.45
C ALA A 85 1.59 34.36 30.20
N ARG A 86 1.96 33.37 31.01
CA ARG A 86 1.00 32.56 31.79
C ARG A 86 0.28 33.39 32.84
N GLU A 87 0.97 34.30 33.51
CA GLU A 87 0.36 35.21 34.48
C GLU A 87 -0.63 36.17 33.81
N ARG A 88 -0.25 36.74 32.65
CA ARG A 88 -1.09 37.69 31.92
C ARG A 88 -2.28 37.02 31.22
N TYR A 89 -2.09 35.81 30.72
CA TYR A 89 -3.07 35.06 29.93
C TYR A 89 -3.25 33.62 30.47
N PRO A 90 -3.96 33.43 31.60
CA PRO A 90 -4.14 32.11 32.21
C PRO A 90 -4.76 31.07 31.27
N GLU A 91 -5.67 31.51 30.39
CA GLU A 91 -6.44 30.67 29.46
C GLU A 91 -5.82 30.55 28.05
N ALA A 92 -4.69 31.21 27.79
CA ALA A 92 -4.06 31.12 26.47
C ALA A 92 -3.30 29.80 26.32
N LEU A 93 -3.28 29.28 25.08
CA LEU A 93 -2.38 28.20 24.71
C LEU A 93 -0.96 28.75 24.58
N ILE A 94 -0.04 28.31 25.44
CA ILE A 94 1.36 28.73 25.44
C ILE A 94 2.21 27.63 24.82
N VAL A 95 2.85 27.94 23.70
CA VAL A 95 3.85 27.09 23.06
C VAL A 95 5.22 27.75 23.19
N ALA A 96 6.14 27.08 23.87
CA ALA A 96 7.44 27.63 24.19
C ALA A 96 8.57 26.82 23.57
N HIS A 97 9.40 27.51 22.78
CA HIS A 97 10.69 27.00 22.35
C HIS A 97 11.71 27.13 23.50
N LEU A 98 12.54 26.11 23.71
CA LEU A 98 13.53 26.13 24.80
C LEU A 98 14.72 27.05 24.56
N GLY A 99 15.01 27.43 23.31
CA GLY A 99 16.23 28.17 22.97
C GLY A 99 17.45 27.25 22.82
N ALA A 100 18.64 27.85 22.80
CA ALA A 100 19.91 27.13 22.66
C ALA A 100 20.44 26.65 24.02
N ALA A 101 20.74 25.36 24.12
CA ALA A 101 21.40 24.72 25.27
C ALA A 101 20.76 25.06 26.65
N PRO A 102 19.45 24.79 26.85
CA PRO A 102 18.79 25.02 28.14
C PRO A 102 19.39 24.12 29.24
N THR A 103 19.45 24.63 30.47
CA THR A 103 19.71 23.78 31.64
C THR A 103 18.47 22.95 31.99
N ASP A 104 18.63 21.86 32.75
CA ASP A 104 17.50 21.05 33.23
C ASP A 104 16.50 21.88 34.05
N GLU A 105 17.00 22.85 34.83
CA GLU A 105 16.16 23.77 35.59
C GLU A 105 15.34 24.69 34.68
N GLN A 106 15.94 25.22 33.62
CA GLN A 106 15.25 26.05 32.63
C GLN A 106 14.19 25.24 31.87
N ARG A 107 14.52 24.00 31.45
CA ARG A 107 13.57 23.08 30.82
C ARG A 107 12.36 22.84 31.72
N ALA A 108 12.60 22.40 32.96
CA ALA A 108 11.54 22.15 33.94
C ALA A 108 10.72 23.41 34.22
N ALA A 109 11.35 24.59 34.24
CA ALA A 109 10.66 25.86 34.45
C ALA A 109 9.72 26.23 33.28
N VAL A 110 10.10 25.95 32.03
CA VAL A 110 9.22 26.15 30.86
C VAL A 110 8.10 25.11 30.84
N GLU A 111 8.41 23.83 31.05
CA GLU A 111 7.41 22.73 31.09
C GLU A 111 6.34 22.95 32.16
N ALA A 112 6.68 23.61 33.28
CA ALA A 112 5.73 23.91 34.34
C ALA A 112 4.68 24.99 33.97
N VAL A 113 4.93 25.81 32.93
CA VAL A 113 4.07 26.96 32.58
C VAL A 113 3.53 26.93 31.16
N ALA A 114 4.24 26.31 30.22
CA ALA A 114 3.83 26.17 28.83
C ALA A 114 2.95 24.92 28.66
N ASP A 115 1.95 25.00 27.78
CA ASP A 115 1.11 23.83 27.45
C ASP A 115 1.81 22.89 26.48
N ARG A 116 2.74 23.42 25.67
CA ARG A 116 3.59 22.64 24.77
C ARG A 116 4.99 23.22 24.73
N VAL A 117 5.98 22.34 24.87
CA VAL A 117 7.39 22.70 24.78
C VAL A 117 7.97 22.16 23.47
N VAL A 118 8.82 22.95 22.83
CA VAL A 118 9.55 22.57 21.61
C VAL A 118 11.03 22.67 21.90
N ASP A 119 11.68 21.52 22.03
CA ASP A 119 13.13 21.42 22.06
C ASP A 119 13.68 21.37 20.62
N PRO A 120 14.46 22.36 20.18
CA PRO A 120 15.01 22.35 18.83
C PRO A 120 16.03 21.22 18.61
N VAL A 121 16.76 20.80 19.64
CA VAL A 121 17.76 19.74 19.53
C VAL A 121 17.05 18.41 19.35
N GLU A 122 16.05 18.12 20.18
CA GLU A 122 15.22 16.92 20.08
C GLU A 122 14.51 16.85 18.72
N ALA A 123 13.83 17.93 18.31
CA ALA A 123 13.12 17.96 17.03
C ALA A 123 14.03 17.75 15.80
N VAL A 124 15.28 18.22 15.86
CA VAL A 124 16.27 17.98 14.79
C VAL A 124 16.86 16.57 14.91
N ALA A 125 17.14 16.11 16.12
CA ALA A 125 17.66 14.77 16.38
C ALA A 125 16.70 13.69 15.88
N ASP A 126 15.40 13.82 16.16
CA ASP A 126 14.35 12.91 15.70
C ASP A 126 14.34 12.80 14.16
N ARG A 127 14.45 13.94 13.46
CA ARG A 127 14.55 13.98 11.99
C ARG A 127 15.80 13.27 11.49
N VAL A 128 16.92 13.44 12.18
CA VAL A 128 18.18 12.77 11.82
C VAL A 128 18.05 11.27 12.07
N PHE A 129 17.52 10.85 13.22
CA PHE A 129 17.30 9.46 13.57
C PHE A 129 16.39 8.77 12.56
N ALA A 130 15.25 9.38 12.19
CA ALA A 130 14.39 8.84 11.15
C ALA A 130 15.10 8.70 9.79
N ALA A 131 15.90 9.69 9.40
CA ALA A 131 16.64 9.63 8.12
C ALA A 131 17.70 8.53 8.09
N VAL A 132 18.31 8.19 9.23
CA VAL A 132 19.29 7.10 9.32
C VAL A 132 18.68 5.75 9.74
N GLY A 133 17.43 5.74 10.20
CA GLY A 133 16.70 4.57 10.68
C GLY A 133 16.95 4.17 12.14
N LEU A 134 17.23 5.16 12.99
CA LEU A 134 17.47 5.00 14.44
C LEU A 134 16.24 5.35 15.32
N ASP A 135 15.09 5.63 14.70
CA ASP A 135 13.83 6.00 15.35
C ASP A 135 13.05 4.81 15.92
N ASP A 136 13.35 3.58 15.47
CA ASP A 136 12.80 2.37 16.05
C ASP A 136 13.38 2.13 17.45
N ALA A 137 12.61 2.46 18.49
CA ALA A 137 12.87 1.89 19.82
C ALA A 137 12.82 0.35 19.68
N PRO A 138 13.85 -0.39 20.15
CA PRO A 138 13.86 -1.83 19.99
C PRO A 138 12.60 -2.42 20.65
N ASP A 139 11.79 -3.13 19.87
CA ASP A 139 10.70 -3.95 20.40
C ASP A 139 11.31 -4.94 21.41
N PRO A 140 10.96 -4.86 22.70
CA PRO A 140 11.52 -5.75 23.72
C PRO A 140 11.10 -7.21 23.54
N THR A 141 10.18 -7.52 22.61
CA THR A 141 9.75 -8.88 22.28
C THR A 141 10.39 -9.45 21.00
N ALA A 142 11.11 -8.62 20.23
CA ALA A 142 11.79 -9.05 19.01
C ALA A 142 13.24 -9.47 19.31
N GLU A 143 13.43 -10.68 19.83
CA GLU A 143 14.76 -11.26 20.16
C GLU A 143 15.73 -11.36 18.95
N PHE A 144 15.29 -11.03 17.72
CA PHE A 144 16.08 -11.10 16.49
C PHE A 144 16.26 -9.79 15.71
N ALA A 145 15.59 -8.68 16.05
CA ALA A 145 15.50 -7.49 15.17
C ALA A 145 16.36 -6.28 15.58
N ALA A 146 16.86 -6.23 16.82
CA ALA A 146 17.35 -4.99 17.42
C ALA A 146 18.74 -4.48 16.96
N ALA A 147 19.46 -5.22 16.10
CA ALA A 147 20.81 -4.82 15.66
C ALA A 147 20.89 -4.35 14.20
N ASP A 148 19.89 -4.64 13.35
CA ASP A 148 20.02 -4.49 11.88
C ASP A 148 19.11 -3.42 11.26
N GLY A 149 18.14 -2.87 12.02
CA GLY A 149 17.24 -1.79 11.57
C GLY A 149 17.92 -0.43 11.36
N ALA A 150 18.90 -0.14 12.22
CA ALA A 150 19.62 1.13 12.36
C ALA A 150 20.39 1.63 11.12
N GLU A 151 20.56 0.78 10.10
CA GLU A 151 21.36 1.11 8.92
C GLU A 151 20.69 0.69 7.59
N LYS A 152 19.42 0.25 7.61
CA LYS A 152 18.76 -0.26 6.38
C LYS A 152 18.76 0.74 5.24
N PRO A 153 18.42 2.04 5.44
CA PRO A 153 18.47 3.01 4.35
C PRO A 153 19.90 3.18 3.79
N ALA A 154 20.91 3.24 4.67
CA ALA A 154 22.30 3.36 4.23
C ALA A 154 22.77 2.11 3.45
N ARG A 155 22.38 0.91 3.90
CA ARG A 155 22.73 -0.37 3.26
C ARG A 155 22.04 -0.55 1.91
N LEU A 156 20.78 -0.16 1.76
CA LEU A 156 20.09 -0.19 0.47
C LEU A 156 20.79 0.74 -0.52
N LEU A 157 21.12 1.98 -0.13
CA LEU A 157 21.90 2.88 -0.98
C LEU A 157 23.28 2.31 -1.35
N ALA A 158 23.96 1.65 -0.40
CA ALA A 158 25.26 1.04 -0.65
C ALA A 158 25.15 -0.13 -1.65
N ALA A 159 24.13 -0.98 -1.52
CA ALA A 159 23.86 -2.07 -2.45
C ALA A 159 23.57 -1.54 -3.86
N LEU A 160 22.67 -0.56 -3.98
CA LEU A 160 22.32 0.04 -5.28
C LEU A 160 23.51 0.76 -5.94
N ARG A 161 24.30 1.52 -5.18
CA ARG A 161 25.51 2.20 -5.70
C ARG A 161 26.65 1.25 -6.03
N GLY A 162 26.65 0.05 -5.45
CA GLY A 162 27.64 -0.99 -5.70
C GLY A 162 27.41 -1.75 -7.01
N LEU A 163 26.24 -1.59 -7.64
CA LEU A 163 25.91 -2.26 -8.89
C LEU A 163 26.81 -1.81 -10.03
N SER A 164 27.13 -2.76 -10.91
CA SER A 164 28.04 -2.54 -12.05
C SER A 164 27.33 -1.98 -13.30
N GLY A 165 26.01 -1.81 -13.24
CA GLY A 165 25.14 -1.42 -14.35
C GLY A 165 23.70 -1.18 -13.87
N PRO A 166 22.72 -1.14 -14.79
CA PRO A 166 21.32 -0.91 -14.46
C PRO A 166 20.75 -2.00 -13.55
N LEU A 167 19.76 -1.64 -12.73
CA LEU A 167 19.01 -2.56 -11.88
C LEU A 167 17.78 -3.12 -12.61
N LEU A 168 17.60 -4.43 -12.60
CA LEU A 168 16.31 -5.04 -12.93
C LEU A 168 15.51 -5.27 -11.65
N VAL A 169 14.34 -4.66 -11.54
CA VAL A 169 13.40 -4.88 -10.43
C VAL A 169 12.33 -5.87 -10.88
N VAL A 170 12.38 -7.07 -10.34
CA VAL A 170 11.49 -8.17 -10.70
C VAL A 170 10.36 -8.23 -9.67
N ALA A 171 9.13 -8.09 -10.15
CA ALA A 171 7.91 -8.44 -9.42
C ALA A 171 7.61 -9.92 -9.62
N HIS A 172 6.80 -10.50 -8.73
CA HIS A 172 6.37 -11.89 -8.87
C HIS A 172 5.52 -12.09 -10.15
N ASP A 173 5.43 -13.32 -10.65
CA ASP A 173 4.63 -13.68 -11.81
C ASP A 173 3.14 -13.40 -11.56
N ASN A 174 2.43 -12.95 -12.59
CA ASN A 174 1.04 -12.50 -12.52
C ASN A 174 0.85 -11.46 -11.39
N PRO A 175 1.56 -10.33 -11.47
CA PRO A 175 1.75 -9.45 -10.33
C PRO A 175 0.44 -8.83 -9.86
N ASP A 176 0.32 -8.68 -8.54
CA ASP A 176 -0.76 -7.93 -7.93
C ASP A 176 -0.40 -6.43 -7.80
N PRO A 177 -1.31 -5.58 -7.30
CA PRO A 177 -1.03 -4.16 -7.14
C PRO A 177 0.15 -3.83 -6.21
N ASP A 178 0.41 -4.64 -5.18
CA ASP A 178 1.51 -4.38 -4.25
C ASP A 178 2.86 -4.63 -4.90
N ALA A 179 2.99 -5.75 -5.61
CA ALA A 179 4.19 -6.08 -6.36
C ALA A 179 4.47 -5.06 -7.49
N ILE A 180 3.43 -4.64 -8.23
CA ILE A 180 3.54 -3.61 -9.28
C ILE A 180 4.04 -2.30 -8.67
N ALA A 181 3.38 -1.80 -7.62
CA ALA A 181 3.69 -0.51 -7.03
C ALA A 181 5.08 -0.51 -6.38
N SER A 182 5.43 -1.60 -5.69
CA SER A 182 6.73 -1.78 -5.05
C SER A 182 7.88 -1.78 -6.07
N ALA A 183 7.68 -2.43 -7.23
CA ALA A 183 8.68 -2.46 -8.29
C ALA A 183 8.99 -1.06 -8.84
N LEU A 184 7.93 -0.28 -9.11
CA LEU A 184 8.05 1.10 -9.58
C LEU A 184 8.69 2.01 -8.53
N GLY A 185 8.33 1.84 -7.26
CA GLY A 185 8.89 2.63 -6.17
C GLY A 185 10.37 2.35 -5.93
N LEU A 186 10.79 1.07 -5.99
CA LEU A 186 12.22 0.73 -5.90
C LEU A 186 13.00 1.24 -7.11
N ALA A 187 12.44 1.14 -8.33
CA ALA A 187 13.04 1.73 -9.52
C ALA A 187 13.19 3.26 -9.39
N ARG A 188 12.20 3.94 -8.79
CA ARG A 188 12.27 5.38 -8.48
C ARG A 188 13.36 5.71 -7.47
N ILE A 189 13.52 4.89 -6.42
CA ILE A 189 14.60 5.05 -5.44
C ILE A 189 15.96 4.92 -6.14
N ALA A 190 16.17 3.89 -6.95
CA ALA A 190 17.41 3.71 -7.72
C ALA A 190 17.69 4.89 -8.67
N ALA A 191 16.67 5.34 -9.41
CA ALA A 191 16.81 6.48 -10.31
C ALA A 191 17.19 7.78 -9.58
N SER A 192 16.68 7.99 -8.36
CA SER A 192 17.00 9.19 -7.55
C SER A 192 18.49 9.34 -7.21
N ILE A 193 19.24 8.23 -7.23
CA ILE A 193 20.67 8.19 -6.92
C ILE A 193 21.53 7.93 -8.17
N GLY A 194 20.94 8.02 -9.37
CA GLY A 194 21.63 7.88 -10.65
C GLY A 194 21.85 6.44 -11.12
N VAL A 195 21.17 5.46 -10.51
CA VAL A 195 21.17 4.07 -10.98
C VAL A 195 19.96 3.87 -11.88
N GLU A 196 20.18 3.60 -13.17
CA GLU A 196 19.09 3.27 -14.09
C GLU A 196 18.41 1.98 -13.61
N ALA A 197 17.07 1.93 -13.66
CA ALA A 197 16.31 0.78 -13.20
C ALA A 197 15.08 0.53 -14.08
N ASP A 198 14.81 -0.74 -14.34
CA ASP A 198 13.61 -1.18 -15.05
C ASP A 198 12.79 -2.11 -14.16
N ALA A 199 11.47 -1.93 -14.13
CA ALA A 199 10.55 -2.84 -13.49
C ALA A 199 10.01 -3.86 -14.50
N CYS A 200 10.00 -5.14 -14.13
CA CYS A 200 9.47 -6.21 -14.97
C CYS A 200 8.64 -7.24 -14.18
N TYR A 201 7.85 -8.01 -14.91
CA TYR A 201 7.04 -9.11 -14.39
C TYR A 201 6.95 -10.25 -15.42
N GLY A 202 6.68 -11.47 -14.95
CA GLY A 202 6.33 -12.60 -15.80
C GLY A 202 4.83 -12.92 -15.79
N GLY A 203 4.38 -13.72 -16.75
CA GLY A 203 2.97 -14.08 -16.89
C GLY A 203 2.08 -12.92 -17.37
N GLU A 204 0.85 -12.86 -16.87
CA GLU A 204 -0.18 -11.90 -17.32
C GLU A 204 -0.75 -11.07 -16.16
N ILE A 205 -1.05 -9.80 -16.43
CA ILE A 205 -1.83 -8.94 -15.53
C ILE A 205 -3.31 -9.24 -15.80
N ALA A 206 -3.83 -10.28 -15.16
CA ALA A 206 -5.15 -10.84 -15.48
C ALA A 206 -6.33 -10.09 -14.82
N HIS A 207 -6.21 -9.71 -13.55
CA HIS A 207 -7.29 -9.08 -12.79
C HIS A 207 -7.68 -7.71 -13.39
N GLN A 208 -8.98 -7.42 -13.46
CA GLN A 208 -9.50 -6.22 -14.12
C GLN A 208 -9.03 -4.95 -13.41
N GLU A 209 -8.95 -5.00 -12.08
CA GLU A 209 -8.47 -3.94 -11.23
C GLU A 209 -6.97 -3.68 -11.45
N ASN A 210 -6.15 -4.74 -11.56
CA ASN A 210 -4.71 -4.61 -11.87
C ASN A 210 -4.51 -4.03 -13.29
N ARG A 211 -5.31 -4.47 -14.27
CA ARG A 211 -5.32 -3.88 -15.62
C ARG A 211 -5.75 -2.42 -15.58
N ALA A 212 -6.74 -2.07 -14.77
CA ALA A 212 -7.20 -0.69 -14.61
C ALA A 212 -6.10 0.17 -13.98
N MET A 213 -5.41 -0.33 -12.94
CA MET A 213 -4.26 0.32 -12.30
C MET A 213 -3.20 0.66 -13.35
N VAL A 214 -2.76 -0.32 -14.14
CA VAL A 214 -1.72 -0.11 -15.15
C VAL A 214 -2.14 0.91 -16.21
N ASN A 215 -3.37 0.80 -16.74
CA ASN A 215 -3.84 1.66 -17.82
C ASN A 215 -4.16 3.09 -17.36
N LEU A 216 -4.77 3.24 -16.17
CA LEU A 216 -5.22 4.54 -15.68
C LEU A 216 -4.07 5.39 -15.11
N LEU A 217 -3.01 4.74 -14.63
CA LEU A 217 -1.81 5.38 -14.09
C LEU A 217 -0.66 5.46 -15.11
N ASP A 218 -0.89 5.11 -16.39
CA ASP A 218 0.14 5.02 -17.47
C ASP A 218 1.41 4.26 -17.02
N ILE A 219 1.23 3.19 -16.24
CA ILE A 219 2.34 2.42 -15.70
C ILE A 219 3.03 1.65 -16.82
N ARG A 220 4.35 1.73 -16.85
CA ARG A 220 5.20 0.98 -17.78
C ARG A 220 6.01 -0.05 -17.02
N LEU A 221 5.58 -1.31 -17.10
CA LEU A 221 6.41 -2.46 -16.75
C LEU A 221 6.78 -3.20 -18.03
N ARG A 222 7.97 -3.82 -18.03
CA ARG A 222 8.39 -4.69 -19.13
C ARG A 222 7.95 -6.12 -18.85
N SER A 223 7.57 -6.85 -19.90
CA SER A 223 7.42 -8.30 -19.77
C SER A 223 8.81 -8.93 -19.65
N PHE A 224 8.95 -9.91 -18.76
CA PHE A 224 10.21 -10.62 -18.57
C PHE A 224 10.72 -11.27 -19.86
N ASP A 225 9.83 -11.69 -20.76
CA ASP A 225 10.19 -12.28 -22.07
C ASP A 225 10.94 -11.29 -22.99
N GLU A 226 10.85 -9.99 -22.72
CA GLU A 226 11.52 -8.92 -23.47
C GLU A 226 12.85 -8.50 -22.84
N ILE A 227 13.23 -9.10 -21.72
CA ILE A 227 14.41 -8.73 -20.94
C ILE A 227 15.63 -9.56 -21.36
N ASP A 228 16.73 -8.86 -21.64
CA ASP A 228 18.07 -9.45 -21.70
C ASP A 228 18.74 -9.28 -20.32
N LEU A 229 18.80 -10.35 -19.52
CA LEU A 229 19.38 -10.31 -18.17
C LEU A 229 20.84 -9.86 -18.17
N ASP A 230 21.61 -10.15 -19.24
CA ASP A 230 23.02 -9.78 -19.35
C ASP A 230 23.22 -8.26 -19.51
N ALA A 231 22.16 -7.50 -19.81
CA ALA A 231 22.18 -6.05 -19.90
C ALA A 231 22.13 -5.36 -18.52
N TYR A 232 21.83 -6.10 -17.44
CA TYR A 232 21.65 -5.57 -16.10
C TYR A 232 22.85 -5.88 -15.21
N GLY A 233 23.24 -4.91 -14.39
CA GLY A 233 24.34 -5.02 -13.44
C GLY A 233 23.93 -5.47 -12.04
N GLY A 234 22.62 -5.69 -11.82
CA GLY A 234 22.06 -6.27 -10.61
C GLY A 234 20.56 -6.57 -10.73
N VAL A 235 20.06 -7.40 -9.82
CA VAL A 235 18.66 -7.83 -9.75
C VAL A 235 18.08 -7.54 -8.36
N ALA A 236 16.87 -6.98 -8.32
CA ALA A 236 16.07 -6.81 -7.13
C ALA A 236 14.79 -7.65 -7.20
N LEU A 237 14.40 -8.26 -6.09
CA LEU A 237 13.07 -8.86 -5.93
C LEU A 237 12.23 -7.99 -5.00
N VAL A 238 10.98 -7.76 -5.40
CA VAL A 238 9.99 -7.06 -4.57
C VAL A 238 8.76 -7.94 -4.38
N ASP A 239 8.24 -7.94 -3.16
CA ASP A 239 7.06 -8.72 -2.77
C ASP A 239 7.18 -10.25 -2.93
N HIS A 240 8.42 -10.69 -3.07
CA HIS A 240 8.87 -12.07 -2.95
C HIS A 240 10.38 -12.06 -2.73
N SER A 241 10.93 -13.19 -2.32
CA SER A 241 12.27 -13.23 -1.75
C SER A 241 13.19 -14.30 -2.33
N ARG A 242 12.76 -15.06 -3.34
CA ARG A 242 13.57 -16.15 -3.93
C ARG A 242 13.37 -16.25 -5.44
N SER A 243 14.47 -16.07 -6.18
CA SER A 243 14.54 -16.23 -7.64
C SER A 243 14.07 -17.60 -8.12
N GLY A 244 13.23 -17.64 -9.15
CA GLY A 244 12.65 -18.83 -9.75
C GLY A 244 11.55 -19.47 -8.90
N ILE A 245 11.09 -18.78 -7.85
CA ILE A 245 9.95 -19.19 -7.03
C ILE A 245 8.91 -18.07 -7.12
N ASN A 246 7.85 -18.32 -7.89
CA ASN A 246 6.81 -17.34 -8.18
C ASN A 246 7.32 -16.15 -9.02
N ASP A 247 8.38 -16.34 -9.80
CA ASP A 247 8.90 -15.36 -10.76
C ASP A 247 9.50 -16.09 -11.98
N SER A 248 9.77 -15.34 -13.04
CA SER A 248 10.31 -15.85 -14.30
C SER A 248 11.84 -15.95 -14.35
N LEU A 249 12.56 -15.65 -13.26
CA LEU A 249 14.00 -15.83 -13.20
C LEU A 249 14.37 -17.32 -13.16
N PRO A 250 15.57 -17.69 -13.63
CA PRO A 250 16.11 -19.02 -13.36
C PRO A 250 16.21 -19.31 -11.86
N GLU A 251 15.90 -20.54 -11.44
CA GLU A 251 16.04 -20.95 -10.05
C GLU A 251 17.49 -20.74 -9.56
N GLY A 252 17.62 -20.00 -8.46
CA GLY A 252 18.92 -19.67 -7.87
C GLY A 252 19.73 -18.60 -8.61
N HIS A 253 19.11 -17.84 -9.52
CA HIS A 253 19.73 -16.66 -10.11
C HIS A 253 20.22 -15.69 -9.01
N PRO A 254 21.42 -15.09 -9.11
CA PRO A 254 21.90 -14.12 -8.14
C PRO A 254 20.93 -12.94 -7.99
N VAL A 255 20.67 -12.54 -6.75
CA VAL A 255 19.82 -11.40 -6.37
C VAL A 255 20.65 -10.48 -5.48
N ASP A 256 20.59 -9.17 -5.74
CA ASP A 256 21.32 -8.16 -5.00
C ASP A 256 20.47 -7.51 -3.90
N VAL A 257 19.19 -7.28 -4.19
CA VAL A 257 18.26 -6.56 -3.31
C VAL A 257 16.98 -7.36 -3.15
N VAL A 258 16.52 -7.53 -1.91
CA VAL A 258 15.20 -8.12 -1.62
C VAL A 258 14.45 -7.19 -0.68
N VAL A 259 13.23 -6.82 -1.04
CA VAL A 259 12.28 -6.09 -0.18
C VAL A 259 10.95 -6.84 -0.21
N ASP A 260 10.55 -7.41 0.91
CA ASP A 260 9.39 -8.32 0.99
C ASP A 260 8.71 -8.18 2.36
N HIS A 261 7.41 -8.37 2.42
CA HIS A 261 6.66 -8.44 3.67
C HIS A 261 6.19 -9.86 4.00
N HIS A 262 6.48 -10.86 3.17
CA HIS A 262 6.08 -12.23 3.43
C HIS A 262 7.05 -12.98 4.37
N PRO A 263 6.56 -13.94 5.18
CA PRO A 263 7.42 -14.85 5.91
C PRO A 263 8.32 -15.66 4.95
N PRO A 264 9.66 -15.65 5.13
CA PRO A 264 10.55 -16.34 4.22
C PRO A 264 10.37 -17.86 4.32
N ARG A 265 10.25 -18.54 3.17
CA ARG A 265 10.10 -20.01 3.08
C ARG A 265 11.44 -20.75 2.98
N GLY A 266 12.54 -20.10 3.33
CA GLY A 266 13.90 -20.62 3.27
C GLY A 266 14.94 -19.51 3.41
N PRO A 267 16.25 -19.85 3.35
CA PRO A 267 17.32 -18.84 3.35
C PRO A 267 17.19 -17.90 2.15
N VAL A 268 17.32 -16.60 2.40
CA VAL A 268 17.32 -15.54 1.38
C VAL A 268 18.69 -14.90 1.36
N ALA A 269 19.28 -14.79 0.17
CA ALA A 269 20.60 -14.21 -0.03
C ALA A 269 20.49 -12.94 -0.88
N GLY A 270 21.32 -11.96 -0.58
CA GLY A 270 21.47 -10.73 -1.34
C GLY A 270 22.42 -9.77 -0.66
N SER A 271 22.91 -8.77 -1.41
CA SER A 271 23.69 -7.66 -0.88
C SER A 271 22.88 -6.83 0.13
N PHE A 272 21.58 -6.75 -0.09
CA PHE A 272 20.61 -6.15 0.82
C PHE A 272 19.34 -7.02 0.88
N VAL A 273 18.87 -7.32 2.09
CA VAL A 273 17.65 -8.09 2.33
C VAL A 273 16.88 -7.41 3.45
N ASP A 274 15.68 -6.93 3.15
CA ASP A 274 14.73 -6.41 4.14
C ASP A 274 13.41 -7.18 4.02
N ILE A 275 13.16 -8.06 4.98
CA ILE A 275 11.94 -8.86 5.03
C ILE A 275 11.22 -8.56 6.35
N ARG A 276 10.01 -8.02 6.29
CA ARG A 276 9.26 -7.59 7.48
C ARG A 276 7.84 -8.20 7.55
N PRO A 277 7.69 -9.45 8.03
CA PRO A 277 6.39 -10.13 8.14
C PRO A 277 5.33 -9.48 9.03
N GLY A 278 5.73 -8.48 9.82
CA GLY A 278 4.82 -7.71 10.67
C GLY A 278 4.15 -6.53 9.96
N VAL A 279 4.57 -6.20 8.73
CA VAL A 279 4.04 -5.08 7.93
C VAL A 279 3.04 -5.62 6.90
N GLY A 280 1.99 -4.86 6.64
CA GLY A 280 0.85 -5.35 5.85
C GLY A 280 1.06 -5.38 4.34
N ALA A 281 2.06 -4.68 3.80
CA ALA A 281 2.38 -4.65 2.37
C ALA A 281 3.85 -4.30 2.12
N THR A 282 4.42 -4.75 0.99
CA THR A 282 5.74 -4.32 0.50
C THR A 282 5.70 -2.83 0.10
N SER A 283 4.58 -2.32 -0.41
CA SER A 283 4.40 -0.88 -0.70
C SER A 283 4.59 0.01 0.53
N THR A 284 4.26 -0.48 1.73
CA THR A 284 4.53 0.23 2.98
C THR A 284 6.03 0.41 3.20
N LEU A 285 6.82 -0.65 3.01
CA LEU A 285 8.28 -0.61 3.12
C LEU A 285 8.90 0.33 2.09
N ILE A 286 8.41 0.28 0.85
CA ILE A 286 8.88 1.17 -0.22
C ILE A 286 8.53 2.64 0.08
N SER A 287 7.34 2.91 0.61
CA SER A 287 6.92 4.24 1.06
C SER A 287 7.80 4.77 2.20
N GLU A 288 8.17 3.91 3.17
CA GLU A 288 9.13 4.23 4.22
C GLU A 288 10.48 4.66 3.62
N TYR A 289 11.04 3.90 2.68
CA TYR A 289 12.31 4.26 2.04
C TYR A 289 12.23 5.58 1.25
N LEU A 290 11.16 5.80 0.48
CA LEU A 290 10.94 7.06 -0.23
C LEU A 290 10.94 8.23 0.75
N SER A 291 10.22 8.11 1.88
CA SER A 291 10.17 9.11 2.94
C SER A 291 11.53 9.36 3.57
N ARG A 292 12.26 8.30 3.97
CA ARG A 292 13.58 8.39 4.61
C ARG A 292 14.63 9.03 3.69
N TYR A 293 14.53 8.82 2.39
CA TYR A 293 15.39 9.49 1.40
C TYR A 293 14.91 10.89 0.98
N GLY A 294 13.77 11.36 1.49
CA GLY A 294 13.19 12.65 1.11
C GLY A 294 12.72 12.69 -0.35
N ILE A 295 12.37 11.55 -0.92
CA ILE A 295 11.88 11.41 -2.29
C ILE A 295 10.36 11.56 -2.27
N ALA A 296 9.85 12.68 -2.75
CA ALA A 296 8.42 12.84 -2.98
C ALA A 296 8.00 11.97 -4.18
N PRO A 297 7.08 11.00 -4.01
CA PRO A 297 6.58 10.22 -5.12
C PRO A 297 5.77 11.09 -6.07
N GLU A 298 5.84 10.78 -7.37
CA GLU A 298 4.94 11.37 -8.36
C GLU A 298 3.52 10.87 -8.13
N ARG A 299 2.52 11.61 -8.63
CA ARG A 299 1.11 11.34 -8.37
C ARG A 299 0.70 9.90 -8.69
N ASP A 300 1.15 9.38 -9.82
CA ASP A 300 0.77 8.04 -10.27
C ASP A 300 1.42 6.95 -9.41
N LEU A 301 2.69 7.12 -9.03
CA LEU A 301 3.38 6.23 -8.10
C LEU A 301 2.77 6.28 -6.69
N ALA A 302 2.41 7.47 -6.20
CA ALA A 302 1.76 7.61 -4.91
C ALA A 302 0.39 6.90 -4.89
N THR A 303 -0.36 7.02 -5.98
CA THR A 303 -1.65 6.34 -6.16
C THR A 303 -1.47 4.82 -6.22
N ALA A 304 -0.45 4.35 -6.96
CA ALA A 304 -0.12 2.93 -7.06
C ALA A 304 0.26 2.32 -5.70
N LEU A 305 1.17 2.96 -4.96
CA LEU A 305 1.61 2.49 -3.63
C LEU A 305 0.44 2.50 -2.63
N LEU A 306 -0.40 3.54 -2.65
CA LEU A 306 -1.58 3.59 -1.79
C LEU A 306 -2.56 2.45 -2.12
N TYR A 307 -2.74 2.15 -3.40
CA TYR A 307 -3.59 1.05 -3.83
C TYR A 307 -3.01 -0.32 -3.40
N GLY A 308 -1.70 -0.54 -3.58
CA GLY A 308 -1.00 -1.74 -3.13
C GLY A 308 -1.19 -2.01 -1.64
N ILE A 309 -0.96 -0.99 -0.79
CA ILE A 309 -1.20 -1.09 0.66
C ILE A 309 -2.65 -1.51 0.94
N ARG A 310 -3.64 -0.89 0.29
CA ARG A 310 -5.06 -1.19 0.53
C ARG A 310 -5.42 -2.62 0.13
N ILE A 311 -4.87 -3.14 -0.96
CA ILE A 311 -5.18 -4.50 -1.43
C ILE A 311 -4.64 -5.56 -0.48
N ASP A 312 -3.38 -5.49 -0.09
CA ASP A 312 -2.77 -6.51 0.76
C ASP A 312 -3.29 -6.48 2.18
N THR A 313 -3.52 -5.27 2.70
CA THR A 313 -4.13 -5.08 4.02
C THR A 313 -5.64 -5.32 4.03
N LYS A 314 -6.27 -5.55 2.87
CA LYS A 314 -7.72 -5.64 2.70
C LYS A 314 -8.44 -4.44 3.34
N ASP A 315 -8.14 -3.24 2.86
CA ASP A 315 -8.61 -1.97 3.42
C ASP A 315 -8.34 -1.87 4.93
N PHE A 316 -7.11 -2.20 5.33
CA PHE A 316 -6.65 -2.18 6.72
C PHE A 316 -7.37 -3.15 7.68
N THR A 317 -8.04 -4.18 7.16
CA THR A 317 -8.77 -5.18 7.99
C THR A 317 -8.01 -6.51 8.18
N ARG A 318 -6.87 -6.69 7.51
CA ARG A 318 -6.06 -7.92 7.55
C ARG A 318 -4.59 -7.59 7.72
N ALA A 319 -3.95 -8.20 8.72
CA ALA A 319 -2.49 -8.20 8.92
C ALA A 319 -1.86 -6.80 8.80
N THR A 320 -2.38 -5.82 9.56
CA THR A 320 -1.93 -4.42 9.49
C THR A 320 -1.04 -4.01 10.65
N ALA A 321 -0.17 -3.06 10.38
CA ALA A 321 0.70 -2.36 11.31
C ALA A 321 0.40 -0.85 11.31
N THR A 322 0.94 -0.14 12.31
CA THR A 322 0.85 1.34 12.35
C THR A 322 1.51 1.96 11.13
N ASP A 323 2.63 1.38 10.69
CA ASP A 323 3.41 1.77 9.52
C ASP A 323 2.55 1.82 8.24
N ASP A 324 1.60 0.89 8.08
CA ASP A 324 0.70 0.87 6.91
C ASP A 324 -0.22 2.11 6.90
N PHE A 325 -0.72 2.52 8.07
CA PHE A 325 -1.55 3.72 8.18
C PHE A 325 -0.74 5.00 7.98
N GLU A 326 0.48 5.05 8.50
CA GLU A 326 1.37 6.21 8.34
C GLU A 326 1.81 6.37 6.88
N ALA A 327 2.20 5.27 6.22
CA ALA A 327 2.51 5.24 4.80
C ALA A 327 1.30 5.68 3.97
N ALA A 328 0.11 5.13 4.22
CA ALA A 328 -1.09 5.50 3.50
C ALA A 328 -1.44 7.00 3.68
N ALA A 329 -1.33 7.53 4.90
CA ALA A 329 -1.56 8.94 5.18
C ALA A 329 -0.56 9.85 4.45
N ALA A 330 0.71 9.46 4.39
CA ALA A 330 1.74 10.20 3.66
C ALA A 330 1.49 10.18 2.14
N LEU A 331 1.14 9.03 1.58
CA LEU A 331 0.87 8.86 0.15
C LEU A 331 -0.40 9.60 -0.30
N LEU A 332 -1.43 9.65 0.56
CA LEU A 332 -2.70 10.32 0.28
C LEU A 332 -2.50 11.81 -0.10
N ALA A 333 -1.49 12.48 0.47
CA ALA A 333 -1.17 13.87 0.14
C ALA A 333 -0.74 14.07 -1.33
N HIS A 334 -0.31 13.01 -2.00
CA HIS A 334 0.21 13.02 -3.37
C HIS A 334 -0.67 12.25 -4.36
N ALA A 335 -1.52 11.34 -3.88
CA ALA A 335 -2.35 10.47 -4.69
C ALA A 335 -3.43 11.21 -5.50
N ASP A 336 -3.95 10.55 -6.53
CA ASP A 336 -5.18 10.93 -7.22
C ASP A 336 -6.34 10.04 -6.75
N GLU A 337 -7.11 10.54 -5.78
CA GLU A 337 -8.27 9.84 -5.23
C GLU A 337 -9.30 9.47 -6.31
N SER A 338 -9.47 10.31 -7.34
CA SER A 338 -10.44 10.05 -8.41
C SER A 338 -9.99 8.92 -9.34
N THR A 339 -8.68 8.81 -9.56
CA THR A 339 -8.11 7.70 -10.32
C THR A 339 -8.09 6.43 -9.48
N LEU A 340 -7.76 6.53 -8.18
CA LEU A 340 -7.81 5.42 -7.24
C LEU A 340 -9.20 4.77 -7.18
N GLU A 341 -10.26 5.57 -7.05
CA GLU A 341 -11.65 5.08 -7.06
C GLU A 341 -11.97 4.30 -8.34
N ARG A 342 -11.50 4.78 -9.49
CA ARG A 342 -11.72 4.13 -10.80
C ARG A 342 -10.91 2.84 -10.97
N VAL A 343 -9.76 2.73 -10.30
CA VAL A 343 -8.96 1.51 -10.25
C VAL A 343 -9.64 0.48 -9.33
N GLU A 344 -10.12 0.90 -8.16
CA GLU A 344 -10.80 0.04 -7.18
C GLU A 344 -12.18 -0.45 -7.64
N SER A 345 -12.84 0.31 -8.50
CA SER A 345 -14.17 0.00 -9.01
C SER A 345 -14.23 0.24 -10.52
N PRO A 346 -13.53 -0.59 -11.31
CA PRO A 346 -13.50 -0.43 -12.74
C PRO A 346 -14.91 -0.59 -13.32
N SER A 347 -15.24 0.23 -14.32
CA SER A 347 -16.55 0.17 -14.95
C SER A 347 -16.79 -1.20 -15.58
N VAL A 348 -17.92 -1.82 -15.23
CA VAL A 348 -18.33 -3.12 -15.76
C VAL A 348 -19.21 -2.91 -17.00
N SER A 349 -19.05 -3.77 -18.02
CA SER A 349 -19.86 -3.68 -19.24
C SER A 349 -21.33 -4.08 -18.97
N PRO A 350 -22.32 -3.56 -19.72
CA PRO A 350 -23.71 -3.99 -19.60
C PRO A 350 -23.88 -5.50 -19.80
N GLU A 351 -23.06 -6.10 -20.67
CA GLU A 351 -23.06 -7.54 -20.93
C GLU A 351 -22.57 -8.32 -19.72
N THR A 352 -21.48 -7.89 -19.08
CA THR A 352 -20.95 -8.51 -17.88
C THR A 352 -21.98 -8.46 -16.74
N LEU A 353 -22.69 -7.33 -16.58
CA LEU A 353 -23.79 -7.23 -15.61
C LEU A 353 -24.97 -8.16 -15.93
N ARG A 354 -25.31 -8.32 -17.22
CA ARG A 354 -26.35 -9.27 -17.66
C ARG A 354 -25.94 -10.72 -17.34
N VAL A 355 -24.70 -11.10 -17.65
CA VAL A 355 -24.15 -12.43 -17.35
C VAL A 355 -24.16 -12.68 -15.84
N LEU A 356 -23.76 -11.70 -15.03
CA LEU A 356 -23.80 -11.82 -13.58
C LEU A 356 -25.24 -11.99 -13.06
N ALA A 357 -26.19 -11.21 -13.57
CA ALA A 357 -27.61 -11.34 -13.20
C ALA A 357 -28.14 -12.75 -13.55
N ALA A 358 -27.88 -13.23 -14.77
CA ALA A 358 -28.26 -14.58 -15.18
C ALA A 358 -27.60 -15.66 -14.31
N ALA A 359 -26.32 -15.50 -13.98
CA ALA A 359 -25.60 -16.45 -13.14
C ALA A 359 -26.22 -16.54 -11.74
N ILE A 360 -26.61 -15.40 -11.17
CA ILE A 360 -27.32 -15.32 -9.88
C ILE A 360 -28.70 -15.96 -10.00
N GLU A 361 -29.51 -15.59 -10.99
CA GLU A 361 -30.89 -16.06 -11.13
C GLU A 361 -30.99 -17.56 -11.41
N ASN A 362 -30.09 -18.10 -12.23
CA ASN A 362 -30.15 -19.48 -12.73
C ASN A 362 -29.30 -20.50 -11.94
N ARG A 363 -28.73 -20.10 -10.79
CA ARG A 363 -27.84 -20.98 -10.02
C ARG A 363 -28.55 -22.24 -9.51
N ASP A 364 -27.98 -23.40 -9.78
CA ASP A 364 -28.27 -24.68 -9.12
C ASP A 364 -27.25 -24.91 -7.99
N VAL A 365 -27.73 -24.90 -6.74
CA VAL A 365 -26.89 -25.08 -5.55
C VAL A 365 -27.12 -26.45 -4.94
N ARG A 366 -26.06 -27.25 -4.88
CA ARG A 366 -26.05 -28.59 -4.28
C ARG A 366 -24.94 -28.69 -3.25
N GLY A 367 -25.32 -28.74 -1.97
CA GLY A 367 -24.35 -28.71 -0.87
C GLY A 367 -23.53 -27.42 -0.91
N SER A 368 -22.22 -27.54 -1.05
CA SER A 368 -21.29 -26.41 -1.13
C SER A 368 -20.92 -26.01 -2.57
N VAL A 369 -21.62 -26.54 -3.58
CA VAL A 369 -21.31 -26.29 -4.99
C VAL A 369 -22.45 -25.55 -5.67
N ALA A 370 -22.12 -24.52 -6.47
CA ALA A 370 -23.08 -23.78 -7.28
C ALA A 370 -22.69 -23.83 -8.77
N ALA A 371 -23.59 -24.32 -9.62
CA ALA A 371 -23.42 -24.30 -11.08
C ALA A 371 -24.47 -23.37 -11.72
N SER A 372 -24.13 -22.66 -12.80
CA SER A 372 -25.09 -21.76 -13.44
C SER A 372 -24.87 -21.62 -14.95
N CYS A 373 -25.94 -21.84 -15.71
CA CYS A 373 -26.00 -21.59 -17.15
C CYS A 373 -26.46 -20.15 -17.41
N VAL A 374 -25.63 -19.34 -18.08
CA VAL A 374 -25.94 -17.92 -18.38
C VAL A 374 -26.47 -17.70 -19.80
N GLY A 375 -26.65 -18.78 -20.56
CA GLY A 375 -27.12 -18.76 -21.93
C GLY A 375 -26.07 -18.23 -22.92
N GLU A 376 -26.53 -17.52 -23.95
CA GLU A 376 -25.67 -16.90 -24.95
C GLU A 376 -24.84 -15.77 -24.32
N ILE A 377 -23.56 -15.67 -24.68
CA ILE A 377 -22.62 -14.66 -24.17
C ILE A 377 -21.91 -13.96 -25.32
N ALA A 378 -21.59 -12.68 -25.13
CA ALA A 378 -20.71 -11.92 -26.02
C ALA A 378 -19.28 -11.76 -25.47
N ASP A 379 -19.09 -11.95 -24.17
CA ASP A 379 -17.83 -11.80 -23.46
C ASP A 379 -17.54 -13.04 -22.58
N ARG A 380 -16.39 -13.66 -22.78
CA ARG A 380 -15.97 -14.86 -22.04
C ARG A 380 -15.45 -14.52 -20.64
N ASP A 381 -14.82 -13.35 -20.48
CA ASP A 381 -14.27 -12.90 -19.20
C ASP A 381 -15.40 -12.69 -18.18
N ALA A 382 -16.62 -12.38 -18.64
CA ALA A 382 -17.80 -12.25 -17.80
C ALA A 382 -18.16 -13.54 -17.04
N LEU A 383 -17.82 -14.73 -17.57
CA LEU A 383 -18.05 -16.01 -16.87
C LEU A 383 -17.17 -16.13 -15.63
N ALA A 384 -15.91 -15.72 -15.73
CA ALA A 384 -14.97 -15.71 -14.62
C ALA A 384 -15.43 -14.78 -13.49
N GLN A 385 -15.87 -13.57 -13.85
CA GLN A 385 -16.38 -12.59 -12.89
C GLN A 385 -17.66 -13.09 -12.20
N ALA A 386 -18.57 -13.71 -12.96
CA ALA A 386 -19.78 -14.29 -12.40
C ALA A 386 -19.47 -15.46 -11.46
N ALA A 387 -18.53 -16.34 -11.81
CA ALA A 387 -18.11 -17.46 -10.97
C ALA A 387 -17.50 -16.99 -9.64
N GLU A 388 -16.65 -15.96 -9.68
CA GLU A 388 -16.07 -15.34 -8.49
C GLU A 388 -17.17 -14.76 -7.59
N ARG A 389 -18.13 -14.03 -8.18
CA ARG A 389 -19.22 -13.42 -7.41
C ARG A 389 -20.16 -14.44 -6.76
N LEU A 390 -20.39 -15.58 -7.40
CA LEU A 390 -21.18 -16.66 -6.79
C LEU A 390 -20.44 -17.34 -5.63
N LEU A 391 -19.11 -17.25 -5.56
CA LEU A 391 -18.30 -17.84 -4.48
C LEU A 391 -18.43 -17.06 -3.16
N ASP A 392 -19.03 -15.88 -3.20
CA ASP A 392 -19.40 -15.09 -2.01
C ASP A 392 -20.69 -15.59 -1.34
N LEU A 393 -21.42 -16.52 -1.97
CA LEU A 393 -22.63 -17.09 -1.37
C LEU A 393 -22.28 -17.91 -0.13
N GLU A 394 -23.05 -17.71 0.94
CA GLU A 394 -22.87 -18.44 2.19
C GLU A 394 -22.98 -19.96 1.96
N GLY A 395 -21.96 -20.69 2.41
CA GLY A 395 -21.88 -22.15 2.27
C GLY A 395 -21.35 -22.66 0.93
N VAL A 396 -21.08 -21.79 -0.06
CA VAL A 396 -20.53 -22.19 -1.35
C VAL A 396 -19.00 -22.14 -1.32
N THR A 397 -18.36 -23.27 -1.67
CA THR A 397 -16.90 -23.41 -1.78
C THR A 397 -16.44 -23.66 -3.21
N VAL A 398 -17.34 -24.03 -4.12
CA VAL A 398 -17.04 -24.25 -5.54
C VAL A 398 -18.13 -23.66 -6.40
N THR A 399 -17.74 -22.93 -7.44
CA THR A 399 -18.66 -22.38 -8.44
C THR A 399 -18.27 -22.82 -9.84
N PHE A 400 -19.26 -22.99 -10.72
CA PHE A 400 -19.05 -23.24 -12.13
C PHE A 400 -20.09 -22.47 -12.96
N VAL A 401 -19.64 -21.46 -13.69
CA VAL A 401 -20.50 -20.64 -14.55
C VAL A 401 -20.14 -20.90 -16.00
N TYR A 402 -21.14 -21.19 -16.83
CA TYR A 402 -20.94 -21.53 -18.23
C TYR A 402 -22.00 -20.91 -19.12
N GLY A 403 -21.61 -20.63 -20.36
CA GLY A 403 -22.46 -20.04 -21.40
C GLY A 403 -21.94 -20.45 -22.76
N TYR A 404 -22.56 -19.97 -23.83
CA TYR A 404 -22.16 -20.36 -25.19
C TYR A 404 -22.11 -19.17 -26.15
N THR A 405 -21.20 -19.25 -27.10
CA THR A 405 -21.08 -18.30 -28.20
C THR A 405 -20.38 -18.96 -29.38
N GLU A 406 -20.72 -18.55 -30.59
CA GLU A 406 -20.06 -19.01 -31.82
C GLU A 406 -19.94 -20.55 -31.95
N GLY A 407 -20.95 -21.30 -31.51
CA GLY A 407 -20.94 -22.76 -31.62
C GLY A 407 -20.13 -23.50 -30.54
N VAL A 408 -19.67 -22.80 -29.50
CA VAL A 408 -18.85 -23.37 -28.42
C VAL A 408 -19.41 -22.96 -27.06
N ILE A 409 -19.48 -23.92 -26.13
CA ILE A 409 -19.76 -23.70 -24.72
C ILE A 409 -18.44 -23.36 -24.03
N TYR A 410 -18.43 -22.27 -23.28
CA TYR A 410 -17.32 -21.85 -22.43
C TYR A 410 -17.75 -21.96 -20.97
N GLY A 411 -16.85 -22.43 -20.11
CA GLY A 411 -17.08 -22.57 -18.68
C GLY A 411 -15.91 -22.03 -17.87
N SER A 412 -16.22 -21.46 -16.71
CA SER A 412 -15.25 -20.99 -15.73
C SER A 412 -15.63 -21.49 -14.34
N ALA A 413 -14.71 -22.19 -13.68
CA ALA A 413 -14.87 -22.64 -12.31
C ALA A 413 -13.96 -21.87 -11.35
N ARG A 414 -14.44 -21.68 -10.12
CA ARG A 414 -13.66 -21.16 -8.98
C ARG A 414 -13.87 -22.05 -7.77
N ALA A 415 -12.84 -22.17 -6.94
CA ALA A 415 -12.92 -22.90 -5.69
C ALA A 415 -12.19 -22.15 -4.56
N ARG A 416 -12.72 -22.25 -3.34
CA ARG A 416 -12.12 -21.73 -2.11
C ARG A 416 -11.94 -22.87 -1.12
N GLY A 417 -10.73 -23.00 -0.59
CA GLY A 417 -10.34 -24.11 0.30
C GLY A 417 -9.57 -25.20 -0.43
N ALA A 418 -9.20 -26.26 0.29
CA ALA A 418 -8.34 -27.34 -0.22
C ALA A 418 -9.11 -28.66 -0.47
N ASP A 419 -10.44 -28.64 -0.35
CA ASP A 419 -11.25 -29.86 -0.33
C ASP A 419 -11.53 -30.41 -1.74
N LEU A 420 -11.41 -29.58 -2.78
CA LEU A 420 -11.71 -29.96 -4.17
C LEU A 420 -10.81 -29.21 -5.17
N ASP A 421 -10.21 -29.92 -6.13
CA ASP A 421 -9.45 -29.32 -7.24
C ASP A 421 -10.39 -29.02 -8.42
N ALA A 422 -10.64 -27.73 -8.68
CA ALA A 422 -11.53 -27.30 -9.76
C ALA A 422 -11.01 -27.73 -11.15
N GLY A 423 -9.69 -27.81 -11.34
CA GLY A 423 -9.06 -28.24 -12.57
C GLY A 423 -9.29 -29.73 -12.84
N GLU A 424 -9.09 -30.59 -11.84
CA GLU A 424 -9.37 -32.03 -11.96
C GLU A 424 -10.85 -32.28 -12.18
N LEU A 425 -11.72 -31.61 -11.42
CA LEU A 425 -13.17 -31.73 -11.58
C LEU A 425 -13.65 -31.39 -13.00
N LEU A 426 -13.17 -30.28 -13.58
CA LEU A 426 -13.56 -29.91 -14.94
C LEU A 426 -12.97 -30.86 -15.99
N ARG A 427 -11.76 -31.39 -15.78
CA ARG A 427 -11.17 -32.40 -16.68
C ARG A 427 -12.03 -33.66 -16.69
N ASP A 428 -12.35 -34.20 -15.52
CA ASP A 428 -13.19 -35.40 -15.40
C ASP A 428 -14.58 -35.18 -16.02
N ALA A 429 -15.18 -34.00 -15.81
CA ALA A 429 -16.49 -33.67 -16.34
C ALA A 429 -16.51 -33.41 -17.86
N LEU A 430 -15.51 -32.72 -18.43
CA LEU A 430 -15.64 -32.07 -19.75
C LEU A 430 -14.53 -32.41 -20.76
N ASP A 431 -13.36 -32.93 -20.36
CA ASP A 431 -12.35 -33.40 -21.32
C ASP A 431 -12.87 -34.47 -22.30
N PRO A 432 -13.74 -35.43 -21.90
CA PRO A 432 -14.24 -36.45 -22.83
C PRO A 432 -15.02 -35.88 -24.02
N VAL A 433 -15.51 -34.64 -23.93
CA VAL A 433 -16.38 -34.01 -24.93
C VAL A 433 -15.85 -32.66 -25.44
N GLY A 434 -14.69 -32.22 -24.95
CA GLY A 434 -14.12 -30.92 -25.26
C GLY A 434 -12.69 -30.80 -24.74
N SER A 435 -12.38 -29.67 -24.13
CA SER A 435 -11.12 -29.41 -23.45
C SER A 435 -11.38 -28.65 -22.16
N ALA A 436 -10.80 -29.12 -21.06
CA ALA A 436 -10.83 -28.49 -19.77
C ALA A 436 -9.43 -28.49 -19.14
N GLY A 437 -9.20 -27.55 -18.23
CA GLY A 437 -7.90 -27.40 -17.61
C GLY A 437 -7.89 -26.28 -16.58
N GLY A 438 -6.82 -26.24 -15.79
CA GLY A 438 -6.67 -25.27 -14.70
C GLY A 438 -6.01 -25.88 -13.48
N HIS A 439 -6.03 -25.08 -12.42
CA HIS A 439 -5.48 -25.36 -11.10
C HIS A 439 -6.60 -25.61 -10.08
N ALA A 440 -6.23 -26.01 -8.86
CA ALA A 440 -7.17 -26.30 -7.79
C ALA A 440 -8.17 -25.16 -7.51
N ALA A 441 -7.73 -23.90 -7.54
CA ALA A 441 -8.57 -22.74 -7.24
C ALA A 441 -9.35 -22.19 -8.45
N MET A 442 -8.89 -22.44 -9.67
CA MET A 442 -9.47 -21.85 -10.88
C MET A 442 -9.26 -22.73 -12.10
N ALA A 443 -10.33 -22.92 -12.88
CA ALA A 443 -10.29 -23.74 -14.07
C ALA A 443 -11.24 -23.23 -15.16
N GLY A 444 -10.98 -23.65 -16.40
CA GLY A 444 -11.79 -23.31 -17.56
C GLY A 444 -12.09 -24.53 -18.41
N ALA A 445 -13.17 -24.45 -19.20
CA ALA A 445 -13.56 -25.48 -20.15
C ALA A 445 -14.11 -24.90 -21.46
N GLN A 446 -13.94 -25.66 -22.54
CA GLN A 446 -14.41 -25.36 -23.89
C GLN A 446 -14.99 -26.63 -24.51
N VAL A 447 -16.28 -26.61 -24.87
CA VAL A 447 -16.98 -27.77 -25.44
C VAL A 447 -17.70 -27.36 -26.72
N PRO A 448 -17.40 -27.96 -27.89
CA PRO A 448 -18.14 -27.69 -29.12
C PRO A 448 -19.63 -28.06 -28.96
N LEU A 449 -20.54 -27.16 -29.35
CA LEU A 449 -21.99 -27.43 -29.27
C LEU A 449 -22.39 -28.64 -30.13
N GLY A 450 -21.81 -28.76 -31.33
CA GLY A 450 -22.05 -29.89 -32.23
C GLY A 450 -23.55 -30.17 -32.42
N ILE A 451 -23.98 -31.40 -32.14
CA ILE A 451 -25.38 -31.86 -32.28
C ILE A 451 -26.33 -31.11 -31.34
N LEU A 452 -25.83 -30.55 -30.22
CA LEU A 452 -26.65 -29.75 -29.31
C LEU A 452 -27.14 -28.44 -29.94
N SER A 453 -26.57 -28.01 -31.08
CA SER A 453 -27.04 -26.83 -31.81
C SER A 453 -28.30 -27.08 -32.65
N GLU A 454 -28.66 -28.34 -32.89
CA GLU A 454 -29.83 -28.74 -33.69
C GLU A 454 -31.10 -28.93 -32.84
N VAL A 455 -31.38 -27.96 -31.97
CA VAL A 455 -32.53 -28.02 -31.04
C VAL A 455 -33.85 -27.80 -31.79
N SER A 456 -34.90 -28.54 -31.40
CA SER A 456 -36.25 -28.37 -31.94
C SER A 456 -36.85 -27.00 -31.57
N GLU A 457 -37.79 -26.46 -32.38
CA GLU A 457 -38.44 -25.16 -32.11
C GLU A 457 -39.17 -25.08 -30.74
N SER A 458 -39.38 -26.22 -30.08
CA SER A 458 -40.06 -26.33 -28.78
C SER A 458 -39.13 -26.34 -27.56
N GLU A 459 -37.81 -26.43 -27.73
CA GLU A 459 -36.83 -26.50 -26.65
C GLU A 459 -35.86 -25.32 -26.69
N SER A 460 -35.53 -24.76 -25.52
CA SER A 460 -34.53 -23.72 -25.38
C SER A 460 -33.13 -24.34 -25.44
N LEU A 461 -32.25 -23.80 -26.29
CA LEU A 461 -30.84 -24.21 -26.33
C LEU A 461 -30.16 -24.06 -24.96
N ALA A 462 -30.56 -23.06 -24.18
CA ALA A 462 -30.02 -22.88 -22.83
C ALA A 462 -30.34 -24.08 -21.92
N ASP A 463 -31.55 -24.63 -22.00
CA ASP A 463 -32.00 -25.76 -21.18
C ASP A 463 -31.26 -27.05 -21.59
N VAL A 464 -31.03 -27.24 -22.89
CA VAL A 464 -30.25 -28.38 -23.43
C VAL A 464 -28.80 -28.31 -22.98
N VAL A 465 -28.18 -27.13 -23.09
CA VAL A 465 -26.80 -26.90 -22.63
C VAL A 465 -26.69 -27.09 -21.13
N GLU A 466 -27.64 -26.55 -20.35
CA GLU A 466 -27.69 -26.70 -18.90
C GLU A 466 -27.77 -28.18 -18.50
N ALA A 467 -28.72 -28.93 -19.06
CA ALA A 467 -28.87 -30.35 -18.77
C ALA A 467 -27.61 -31.16 -19.12
N PHE A 468 -26.96 -30.87 -20.24
CA PHE A 468 -25.74 -31.56 -20.68
C PHE A 468 -24.53 -31.24 -19.81
N VAL A 469 -24.32 -29.96 -19.48
CA VAL A 469 -23.13 -29.48 -18.76
C VAL A 469 -23.27 -29.71 -17.26
N ALA A 470 -24.39 -29.30 -16.65
CA ALA A 470 -24.63 -29.53 -15.23
C ALA A 470 -24.69 -31.03 -14.91
N GLY A 471 -25.27 -31.84 -15.79
CA GLY A 471 -25.31 -33.29 -15.63
C GLY A 471 -23.92 -33.90 -15.46
N ARG A 472 -22.99 -33.61 -16.38
CA ARG A 472 -21.60 -34.10 -16.27
C ARG A 472 -20.84 -33.51 -15.10
N PHE A 473 -21.02 -32.22 -14.84
CA PHE A 473 -20.34 -31.54 -13.75
C PHE A 473 -20.72 -32.13 -12.39
N PHE A 474 -22.01 -32.36 -12.13
CA PHE A 474 -22.46 -32.96 -10.88
C PHE A 474 -22.21 -34.47 -10.80
N GLU A 475 -22.24 -35.19 -11.92
CA GLU A 475 -21.83 -36.61 -11.95
C GLU A 475 -20.34 -36.77 -11.58
N ALA A 476 -19.45 -35.94 -12.16
CA ALA A 476 -18.04 -35.93 -11.80
C ALA A 476 -17.80 -35.52 -10.33
N LEU A 477 -18.63 -34.63 -9.78
CA LEU A 477 -18.57 -34.23 -8.38
C LEU A 477 -18.95 -35.39 -7.44
N ASP A 478 -19.98 -36.16 -7.78
CA ASP A 478 -20.43 -37.32 -6.99
C ASP A 478 -19.39 -38.46 -7.01
N ASP A 479 -18.65 -38.60 -8.10
CA ASP A 479 -17.58 -39.59 -8.27
C ASP A 479 -16.21 -39.11 -7.73
N ALA A 480 -16.07 -37.83 -7.38
CA ALA A 480 -14.83 -37.27 -6.86
C ALA A 480 -14.46 -37.93 -5.51
N PRO A 481 -13.21 -38.40 -5.34
CA PRO A 481 -12.79 -39.00 -4.08
C PRO A 481 -12.88 -37.96 -2.95
N THR A 482 -13.66 -38.26 -1.92
CA THR A 482 -13.63 -37.46 -0.68
C THR A 482 -12.24 -37.59 -0.05
N GLN A 483 -11.56 -36.48 0.23
CA GLN A 483 -10.32 -36.53 0.98
C GLN A 483 -10.57 -37.23 2.33
N PRO A 484 -9.67 -38.13 2.77
CA PRO A 484 -9.84 -38.82 4.04
C PRO A 484 -9.81 -37.79 5.18
N THR A 485 -10.94 -37.65 5.88
CA THR A 485 -11.04 -36.95 7.16
C THR A 485 -10.37 -37.78 8.26
N GLY A 486 -9.06 -37.93 8.18
CA GLY A 486 -8.24 -38.59 9.20
C GLY A 486 -7.36 -37.55 9.87
N LEU A 487 -7.48 -37.41 11.19
CA LEU A 487 -6.41 -36.80 11.99
C LEU A 487 -5.09 -37.51 11.65
N PRO A 488 -3.96 -36.78 11.52
CA PRO A 488 -2.67 -37.41 11.27
C PRO A 488 -2.40 -38.48 12.34
N PRO A 489 -1.85 -39.65 11.98
CA PRO A 489 -1.54 -40.68 12.96
C PRO A 489 -0.59 -40.10 14.01
N GLU A 490 -0.94 -40.25 15.29
CA GLU A 490 -0.02 -39.97 16.39
C GLU A 490 1.27 -40.77 16.15
N PHE A 491 2.37 -40.05 15.94
CA PHE A 491 3.69 -40.67 15.90
C PHE A 491 3.96 -41.30 17.27
N PRO A 492 4.38 -42.57 17.33
CA PRO A 492 4.81 -43.16 18.59
C PRO A 492 6.04 -42.39 19.08
N THR A 493 5.92 -41.79 20.25
CA THR A 493 7.09 -41.34 21.03
C THR A 493 7.71 -42.57 21.67
N ASP A 494 8.63 -43.21 20.96
CA ASP A 494 9.66 -44.09 21.53
C ASP A 494 11.03 -43.73 20.94
#